data_AF-A0A8S1N859-F1
#
_entry.id   AF-A0A8S1N859-F1
#
_cell.length_a   1.000
_cell.length_b   1.000
_cell.length_c   1.000
_cell.angle_alpha   90.00
_cell.angle_beta   90.00
_cell.angle_gamma   90.00
#
_symmetry.space_group_name_H-M   'P 1'
#
loop_
_entity.id
_entity.type
_entity.pdbx_description
1 polymer ?
#
loop_
_entity_poly.entity_id
_entity_poly.type
_entity_poly.pdbx_seq_one_letter_code
_entity_poly.pdbx_strand_id
1 'polypeptide(L)'
;MNDNVICNTLYFLQKCQLLLSQIEGQQEWINEINQCQKVLELHQVNHPLYEQCLVFITDKIIHPFLQDLDTLFNCQDVVKEIKKYELNFNYVIKRLSLIKEFIPNVVKVPLDDLFCKPQTDDEWIQLNRYIEYVNLDDPLSLSKQFDQFYDYIAMGAAYCTLGTKYSNSLISLIVQNVGGAVMLVKKQTARNIKTKEITNPSLSFVKGLWSIQNNSTFFKNFMKLTNCKVKSHLKIHVPFLFDDQQFKYHHDNNTYVQEKFKGFKMIDDLFNKLQAKELLIKQKQQKIKVRIISANKVILNKNVDYTSLVQKVVEISSQHHQISQIIQQNNKNTNIKKVILHIHGGGWVAMSSFSHQSYTRKWANYLGDDTIIFSIDYRLAPEYRYPYALEDVWQLYLWIINFSQFYLNITIEQIVLAGDSAGGNMALGVCFRAIKYGIRIPDGLLMAYPAVNLDLNNFNPYLLQGLIDQVAPATVLKLALHEYLKDTNAKPNVDPYLSPLIADDSFLQLLPKMTIMCGQLDSLTGDTIKFVNRLRKLDKQFRMLIYNGINHGFLNFEVPIFAVPAIKPLIESSCDLLKQLFNQ
;
A
#
# COMPACT_ATOMS: atom_id res chain seq x y z
N MET A 1 10.15 38.91 -1.10
CA MET A 1 9.27 38.39 -0.03
C MET A 1 9.89 37.15 0.62
N ASN A 2 11.16 37.22 1.07
CA ASN A 2 11.88 36.07 1.66
C ASN A 2 12.61 36.41 2.97
N ASP A 3 12.27 37.53 3.62
CA ASP A 3 12.65 37.80 5.00
C ASP A 3 11.47 37.35 5.90
N ASN A 4 11.48 36.24 6.63
CA ASN A 4 12.41 35.14 6.75
C ASN A 4 11.50 33.97 7.20
N VAL A 5 11.11 33.05 6.30
CA VAL A 5 10.11 31.99 6.57
C VAL A 5 10.46 31.23 7.85
N ILE A 6 11.76 31.02 8.07
CA ILE A 6 12.34 30.45 9.27
C ILE A 6 11.98 31.27 10.51
N CYS A 7 12.26 32.59 10.52
CA CYS A 7 11.90 33.45 11.65
C CYS A 7 10.40 33.43 11.93
N ASN A 8 9.55 33.38 10.90
CA ASN A 8 8.10 33.30 11.09
C ASN A 8 7.71 31.98 11.75
N THR A 9 8.21 30.85 11.25
CA THR A 9 7.93 29.53 11.84
C THR A 9 8.38 29.47 13.30
N LEU A 10 9.61 29.94 13.59
CA LEU A 10 10.16 29.96 14.95
C LEU A 10 9.37 30.90 15.87
N TYR A 11 9.00 32.08 15.37
CA TYR A 11 8.17 33.04 16.10
C TYR A 11 6.81 32.44 16.50
N PHE A 12 6.13 31.74 15.57
CA PHE A 12 4.85 31.12 15.90
C PHE A 12 4.99 29.95 16.88
N LEU A 13 6.04 29.14 16.77
CA LEU A 13 6.34 28.10 17.78
C LEU A 13 6.61 28.72 19.16
N GLN A 14 7.37 29.80 19.23
CA GLN A 14 7.62 30.53 20.46
C GLN A 14 6.34 31.12 21.05
N LYS A 15 5.43 31.64 20.21
CA LYS A 15 4.10 32.09 20.67
C LYS A 15 3.29 30.93 21.26
N CYS A 16 3.25 29.77 20.59
CA CYS A 16 2.58 28.58 21.13
C CYS A 16 3.17 28.14 22.48
N GLN A 17 4.50 28.14 22.60
CA GLN A 17 5.21 27.83 23.84
C GLN A 17 4.82 28.80 24.97
N LEU A 18 4.83 30.11 24.70
CA LEU A 18 4.48 31.14 25.68
C LEU A 18 3.05 30.97 26.18
N LEU A 19 2.10 30.74 25.28
CA LEU A 19 0.70 30.49 25.65
C LEU A 19 0.60 29.24 26.54
N LEU A 20 1.20 28.11 26.14
CA LEU A 20 1.16 26.88 26.95
C LEU A 20 1.81 27.03 28.33
N SER A 21 2.86 27.86 28.45
CA SER A 21 3.55 28.08 29.74
C SER A 21 2.67 28.75 30.81
N GLN A 22 1.57 29.38 30.39
CA GLN A 22 0.59 29.97 31.31
C GLN A 22 -0.37 28.93 31.90
N ILE A 23 -0.26 27.66 31.51
CA ILE A 23 -1.13 26.59 31.96
C ILE A 23 -0.32 25.53 32.72
N GLU A 24 -0.67 25.30 33.99
CA GLU A 24 0.00 24.31 34.82
C GLU A 24 -0.12 22.88 34.24
N GLY A 25 0.95 22.09 34.41
CA GLY A 25 0.98 20.66 34.05
C GLY A 25 1.29 20.35 32.58
N GLN A 26 1.59 21.34 31.73
CA GLN A 26 1.80 21.13 30.29
C GLN A 26 3.29 20.99 29.88
N GLN A 27 4.16 20.60 30.82
CA GLN A 27 5.61 20.57 30.61
C GLN A 27 6.04 19.64 29.47
N GLU A 28 5.33 18.52 29.27
CA GLU A 28 5.63 17.57 28.19
C GLU A 28 5.43 18.19 26.80
N TRP A 29 4.30 18.88 26.59
CA TRP A 29 4.02 19.56 25.32
C TRP A 29 5.00 20.70 25.05
N ILE A 30 5.33 21.48 26.08
CA ILE A 30 6.32 22.55 26.00
C ILE A 30 7.69 21.97 25.63
N ASN A 31 8.09 20.87 26.24
CA ASN A 31 9.35 20.20 25.93
C ASN A 31 9.41 19.72 24.47
N GLU A 32 8.33 19.13 23.94
CA GLU A 32 8.28 18.71 22.54
C GLU A 32 8.37 19.89 21.56
N ILE A 33 7.68 21.01 21.85
CA ILE A 33 7.78 22.25 21.05
C ILE A 33 9.21 22.79 21.08
N ASN A 34 9.83 22.88 22.26
CA ASN A 34 11.20 23.36 22.42
C ASN A 34 12.20 22.48 21.65
N GLN A 35 12.02 21.16 21.68
CA GLN A 35 12.86 20.25 20.90
C GLN A 35 12.66 20.44 19.39
N CYS A 36 11.41 20.63 18.94
CA CYS A 36 11.12 20.92 17.54
C CYS A 36 11.80 22.22 17.10
N GLN A 37 11.62 23.28 17.87
CA GLN A 37 12.27 24.57 17.63
C GLN A 37 13.80 24.43 17.54
N LYS A 38 14.41 23.73 18.51
CA LYS A 38 15.86 23.47 18.50
C LYS A 38 16.32 22.71 17.26
N VAL A 39 15.57 21.71 16.81
CA VAL A 39 15.91 20.96 15.58
C VAL A 39 15.84 21.85 14.36
N LEU A 40 14.81 22.71 14.26
CA LEU A 40 14.69 23.69 13.19
C LEU A 40 15.87 24.67 13.22
N GLU A 41 16.21 25.22 14.38
CA GLU A 41 17.35 26.13 14.59
C GLU A 41 18.69 25.51 14.20
N LEU A 42 18.93 24.25 14.58
CA LEU A 42 20.18 23.54 14.29
C LEU A 42 20.39 23.25 12.80
N HIS A 43 19.32 23.17 12.01
CA HIS A 43 19.38 22.78 10.60
C HIS A 43 18.96 23.93 9.66
N GLN A 44 19.08 25.18 10.13
CA GLN A 44 18.83 26.35 9.28
C GLN A 44 19.86 26.41 8.15
N VAL A 45 19.41 26.12 6.94
CA VAL A 45 20.22 26.19 5.73
C VAL A 45 19.41 26.82 4.61
N ASN A 46 20.10 27.50 3.68
CA ASN A 46 19.49 27.97 2.45
C ASN A 46 19.27 26.77 1.52
N HIS A 47 18.10 26.13 1.64
CA HIS A 47 17.73 24.95 0.88
C HIS A 47 16.25 25.03 0.46
N PRO A 48 15.90 24.89 -0.83
CA PRO A 48 14.54 25.14 -1.32
C PRO A 48 13.50 24.21 -0.67
N LEU A 49 13.83 22.93 -0.47
CA LEU A 49 12.92 22.01 0.22
C LEU A 49 12.77 22.33 1.71
N TYR A 50 13.77 22.95 2.34
CA TYR A 50 13.66 23.35 3.73
C TYR A 50 12.66 24.49 3.87
N GLU A 51 12.73 25.50 2.99
CA GLU A 51 11.72 26.57 2.93
C GLU A 51 10.31 26.02 2.66
N GLN A 52 10.16 25.14 1.67
CA GLN A 52 8.86 24.50 1.37
C GLN A 52 8.31 23.71 2.56
N CYS A 53 9.17 22.96 3.26
CA CYS A 53 8.80 22.28 4.50
C CYS A 53 8.25 23.26 5.54
N LEU A 54 8.95 24.37 5.78
CA LEU A 54 8.54 25.34 6.79
C LEU A 54 7.22 26.01 6.44
N VAL A 55 7.00 26.36 5.17
CA VAL A 55 5.69 26.87 4.71
C VAL A 55 4.59 25.87 5.01
N PHE A 56 4.77 24.60 4.64
CA PHE A 56 3.78 23.56 4.91
C PHE A 56 3.52 23.39 6.42
N ILE A 57 4.57 23.31 7.24
CA ILE A 57 4.47 23.11 8.68
C ILE A 57 3.76 24.30 9.35
N THR A 58 4.14 25.51 8.97
CA THR A 58 3.50 26.74 9.46
C THR A 58 2.01 26.75 9.13
N ASP A 59 1.65 26.55 7.86
CA ASP A 59 0.27 26.69 7.39
C ASP A 59 -0.64 25.55 7.85
N LYS A 60 -0.14 24.31 7.84
CA LYS A 60 -0.98 23.12 8.06
C LYS A 60 -0.97 22.61 9.49
N ILE A 61 0.00 23.02 10.32
CA ILE A 61 0.17 22.48 11.67
C ILE A 61 0.22 23.60 12.71
N ILE A 62 1.15 24.55 12.57
CA ILE A 62 1.37 25.56 13.62
C ILE A 62 0.23 26.59 13.66
N HIS A 63 -0.21 27.10 12.51
CA HIS A 63 -1.30 28.08 12.47
C HIS A 63 -2.63 27.55 13.03
N PRO A 64 -3.13 26.37 12.62
CA PRO A 64 -4.31 25.78 13.23
C PRO A 64 -4.15 25.55 14.73
N PHE A 65 -2.98 25.11 15.18
CA PHE A 65 -2.72 24.91 16.60
C PHE A 65 -2.74 26.23 17.39
N LEU A 66 -2.16 27.28 16.83
CA LEU A 66 -2.19 28.61 17.43
C LEU A 66 -3.62 29.17 17.52
N GLN A 67 -4.46 28.91 16.51
CA GLN A 67 -5.88 29.28 16.55
C GLN A 67 -6.64 28.55 17.66
N ASP A 68 -6.38 27.26 17.86
CA ASP A 68 -6.97 26.50 18.96
C ASP A 68 -6.52 27.06 20.33
N LEU A 69 -5.23 27.41 20.47
CA LEU A 69 -4.69 28.04 21.68
C LEU A 69 -5.32 29.43 21.90
N ASP A 70 -5.36 30.30 20.89
CA ASP A 70 -5.98 31.63 21.01
C ASP A 70 -7.48 31.50 21.39
N THR A 71 -8.19 30.48 20.87
CA THR A 71 -9.58 30.19 21.26
C THR A 71 -9.69 29.74 22.71
N LEU A 72 -8.79 28.87 23.18
CA LEU A 72 -8.72 28.44 24.58
C LEU A 72 -8.48 29.61 25.53
N PHE A 73 -7.57 30.53 25.19
CA PHE A 73 -7.24 31.70 26.01
C PHE A 73 -8.34 32.78 26.05
N ASN A 74 -9.27 32.77 25.10
CA ASN A 74 -10.46 33.62 25.13
C ASN A 74 -11.59 33.05 26.03
N CYS A 75 -11.39 31.89 26.67
CA CYS A 75 -12.37 31.26 27.56
C CYS A 75 -12.24 31.77 29.01
N GLN A 76 -13.36 31.83 29.75
CA GLN A 76 -13.40 32.32 31.14
C GLN A 76 -12.61 31.45 32.14
N ASP A 77 -12.49 30.15 31.89
CA ASP A 77 -11.80 29.18 32.74
C ASP A 77 -10.90 28.26 31.90
N VAL A 78 -9.70 28.76 31.58
CA VAL A 78 -8.70 28.08 30.74
C VAL A 78 -8.31 26.71 31.31
N VAL A 79 -8.14 26.62 32.63
CA VAL A 79 -7.70 25.39 33.32
C VAL A 79 -8.73 24.28 33.19
N LYS A 80 -10.02 24.62 33.20
CA LYS A 80 -11.09 23.65 32.96
C LYS A 80 -11.25 23.28 31.49
N GLU A 81 -11.12 24.27 30.60
CA GLU A 81 -11.40 24.10 29.17
C GLU A 81 -10.30 23.34 28.41
N ILE A 82 -9.04 23.35 28.91
CA ILE A 82 -7.92 22.63 28.28
C ILE A 82 -8.19 21.14 28.07
N LYS A 83 -8.96 20.50 28.96
CA LYS A 83 -9.35 19.08 28.84
C LYS A 83 -10.13 18.78 27.55
N LYS A 84 -10.82 19.77 26.98
CA LYS A 84 -11.53 19.61 25.69
C LYS A 84 -10.57 19.62 24.49
N TYR A 85 -9.43 20.30 24.63
CA TYR A 85 -8.42 20.46 23.58
C TYR A 85 -7.28 19.44 23.67
N GLU A 86 -7.11 18.79 24.82
CA GLU A 86 -6.04 17.82 25.11
C GLU A 86 -5.82 16.80 23.98
N LEU A 87 -6.90 16.28 23.40
CA LEU A 87 -6.83 15.34 22.28
C LEU A 87 -6.22 15.96 21.02
N ASN A 88 -6.68 17.15 20.64
CA ASN A 88 -6.17 17.87 19.47
C ASN A 88 -4.72 18.31 19.70
N PHE A 89 -4.38 18.70 20.92
CA PHE A 89 -3.01 19.12 21.26
C PHE A 89 -2.07 17.93 21.21
N ASN A 90 -2.42 16.80 21.81
CA ASN A 90 -1.68 15.54 21.66
C ASN A 90 -1.51 15.13 20.19
N TYR A 91 -2.56 15.34 19.38
CA TYR A 91 -2.48 15.14 17.94
C TYR A 91 -1.39 16.04 17.33
N VAL A 92 -1.43 17.36 17.53
CA VAL A 92 -0.45 18.30 16.98
C VAL A 92 0.97 18.01 17.46
N ILE A 93 1.16 17.80 18.77
CA ILE A 93 2.46 17.51 19.38
C ILE A 93 3.09 16.28 18.73
N LYS A 94 2.31 15.24 18.45
CA LYS A 94 2.83 14.07 17.73
C LYS A 94 3.34 14.40 16.32
N ARG A 95 2.71 15.35 15.61
CA ARG A 95 3.12 15.76 14.26
C ARG A 95 4.38 16.60 14.31
N LEU A 96 4.48 17.52 15.29
CA LEU A 96 5.74 18.22 15.57
C LEU A 96 6.86 17.22 15.86
N SER A 97 6.57 16.15 16.61
CA SER A 97 7.54 15.08 16.87
C SER A 97 8.04 14.39 15.59
N LEU A 98 7.14 14.09 14.65
CA LEU A 98 7.51 13.53 13.34
C LEU A 98 8.31 14.52 12.48
N ILE A 99 7.98 15.81 12.54
CA ILE A 99 8.75 16.86 11.85
C ILE A 99 10.21 16.85 12.31
N LYS A 100 10.48 16.65 13.60
CA LYS A 100 11.85 16.52 14.14
C LYS A 100 12.64 15.42 13.44
N GLU A 101 11.97 14.35 13.02
CA GLU A 101 12.60 13.22 12.32
C GLU A 101 12.87 13.54 10.84
N PHE A 102 12.02 14.33 10.19
CA PHE A 102 12.19 14.68 8.77
C PHE A 102 13.26 15.74 8.54
N ILE A 103 13.29 16.79 9.36
CA ILE A 103 14.14 17.98 9.14
C ILE A 103 15.62 17.66 8.91
N PRO A 104 16.26 16.77 9.71
CA PRO A 104 17.66 16.39 9.48
C PRO A 104 17.91 15.71 8.12
N ASN A 105 16.87 15.16 7.49
CA ASN A 105 16.95 14.49 6.21
C ASN A 105 16.61 15.44 5.03
N VAL A 106 15.86 16.51 5.25
CA VAL A 106 15.58 17.53 4.23
C VAL A 106 16.87 18.16 3.72
N VAL A 107 17.76 18.53 4.64
CA VAL A 107 19.02 19.24 4.33
C VAL A 107 20.08 18.34 3.67
N LYS A 108 19.85 17.02 3.67
CA LYS A 108 20.71 16.03 3.00
C LYS A 108 20.32 15.81 1.54
N VAL A 109 19.16 16.32 1.12
CA VAL A 109 18.73 16.18 -0.27
C VAL A 109 19.68 17.00 -1.16
N PRO A 110 20.25 16.41 -2.21
CA PRO A 110 21.11 17.16 -3.13
C PRO A 110 20.36 18.32 -3.81
N LEU A 111 21.05 19.44 -4.04
CA LEU A 111 20.45 20.61 -4.71
C LEU A 111 20.08 20.34 -6.17
N ASP A 112 20.67 19.32 -6.79
CA ASP A 112 20.35 18.84 -8.12
C ASP A 112 19.23 17.78 -8.14
N ASP A 113 18.65 17.42 -6.98
CA ASP A 113 17.44 16.60 -6.89
C ASP A 113 16.27 17.30 -7.63
N LEU A 114 15.44 16.49 -8.28
CA LEU A 114 14.30 16.93 -9.06
C LEU A 114 13.39 17.91 -8.28
N PHE A 115 13.14 17.67 -6.99
CA PHE A 115 12.24 18.51 -6.20
C PHE A 115 12.87 19.84 -5.76
N CYS A 116 14.19 19.98 -5.85
CA CYS A 116 14.89 21.25 -5.61
C CYS A 116 14.78 22.20 -6.82
N LYS A 117 14.39 21.70 -7.99
CA LYS A 117 14.27 22.45 -9.25
C LYS A 117 12.86 23.02 -9.44
N PRO A 118 12.71 24.19 -10.08
CA PRO A 118 11.40 24.72 -10.43
C PRO A 118 10.70 23.82 -11.45
N GLN A 119 9.36 23.82 -11.47
CA GLN A 119 8.57 23.04 -12.44
C GLN A 119 8.80 23.45 -13.92
N THR A 120 9.44 24.60 -14.15
CA THR A 120 9.87 25.08 -15.47
C THR A 120 11.23 24.52 -15.92
N ASP A 121 11.91 23.75 -15.08
CA ASP A 121 13.17 23.09 -15.43
C ASP A 121 12.97 22.01 -16.50
N ASP A 122 13.96 21.83 -17.37
CA ASP A 122 13.89 20.87 -18.47
C ASP A 122 13.64 19.44 -18.00
N GLU A 123 14.14 19.05 -16.82
CA GLU A 123 13.91 17.73 -16.26
C GLU A 123 12.43 17.51 -15.93
N TRP A 124 11.76 18.52 -15.36
CA TRP A 124 10.32 18.50 -15.10
C TRP A 124 9.53 18.52 -16.40
N ILE A 125 9.88 19.38 -17.36
CA ILE A 125 9.20 19.47 -18.65
C ILE A 125 9.25 18.12 -19.39
N GLN A 126 10.39 17.45 -19.39
CA GLN A 126 10.53 16.12 -20.00
C GLN A 126 9.73 15.07 -19.25
N LEU A 127 9.77 15.07 -17.92
CA LEU A 127 9.04 14.11 -17.09
C LEU A 127 7.52 14.27 -17.23
N ASN A 128 7.02 15.50 -17.27
CA ASN A 128 5.60 15.83 -17.38
C ASN A 128 4.98 15.36 -18.71
N ARG A 129 5.77 14.96 -19.71
CA ARG A 129 5.25 14.29 -20.93
C ARG A 129 4.72 12.88 -20.66
N TYR A 130 5.13 12.26 -19.54
CA TYR A 130 4.73 10.92 -19.14
C TYR A 130 3.73 10.91 -17.97
N ILE A 131 3.49 12.08 -17.36
CA ILE A 131 2.61 12.27 -16.20
C ILE A 131 1.35 13.01 -16.63
N GLU A 132 0.21 12.38 -16.45
CA GLU A 132 -1.10 12.99 -16.65
C GLU A 132 -1.70 13.40 -15.31
N TYR A 133 -2.00 14.68 -15.13
CA TYR A 133 -2.71 15.18 -13.96
C TYR A 133 -4.22 15.14 -14.21
N VAL A 134 -4.95 14.40 -13.37
CA VAL A 134 -6.38 14.15 -13.55
C VAL A 134 -7.17 14.83 -12.44
N ASN A 135 -8.11 15.69 -12.83
CA ASN A 135 -9.11 16.26 -11.94
C ASN A 135 -10.38 15.41 -12.02
N LEU A 136 -10.85 14.89 -10.88
CA LEU A 136 -12.06 14.05 -10.83
C LEU A 136 -13.34 14.86 -10.65
N ASP A 137 -13.24 15.99 -9.96
CA ASP A 137 -14.34 16.91 -9.66
C ASP A 137 -13.76 18.30 -9.34
N ASP A 138 -14.61 19.28 -9.07
CA ASP A 138 -14.15 20.56 -8.54
C ASP A 138 -13.50 20.37 -7.13
N PRO A 139 -12.42 21.10 -6.80
CA PRO A 139 -11.68 20.85 -5.55
C PRO A 139 -12.50 21.02 -4.27
N LEU A 140 -13.50 21.91 -4.26
CA LEU A 140 -14.32 22.18 -3.07
C LEU A 140 -15.36 21.07 -2.85
N SER A 141 -16.03 20.64 -3.92
CA SER A 141 -16.92 19.47 -3.92
C SER A 141 -16.17 18.23 -3.50
N LEU A 142 -14.98 17.99 -4.09
CA LEU A 142 -14.15 16.83 -3.76
C LEU A 142 -13.76 16.83 -2.28
N SER A 143 -13.30 17.96 -1.75
CA SER A 143 -12.98 18.11 -0.32
C SER A 143 -14.19 17.78 0.57
N LYS A 144 -15.38 18.29 0.22
CA LYS A 144 -16.61 18.03 0.98
C LYS A 144 -17.02 16.55 0.95
N GLN A 145 -16.86 15.88 -0.20
CA GLN A 145 -17.10 14.44 -0.31
C GLN A 145 -16.12 13.65 0.57
N PHE A 146 -14.84 14.05 0.61
CA PHE A 146 -13.86 13.43 1.49
C PHE A 146 -14.11 13.69 2.97
N ASP A 147 -14.60 14.87 3.36
CA ASP A 147 -14.99 15.15 4.75
C ASP A 147 -16.09 14.19 5.23
N GLN A 148 -17.08 13.91 4.38
CA GLN A 148 -18.11 12.91 4.66
C GLN A 148 -17.51 11.50 4.72
N PHE A 149 -16.59 11.17 3.81
CA PHE A 149 -15.89 9.90 3.84
C PHE A 149 -15.07 9.70 5.12
N TYR A 150 -14.43 10.75 5.63
CA TYR A 150 -13.66 10.73 6.87
C TYR A 150 -14.54 10.53 8.10
N ASP A 151 -15.80 10.95 8.09
CA ASP A 151 -16.77 10.58 9.12
C ASP A 151 -16.99 9.06 9.15
N TYR A 152 -17.11 8.42 7.99
CA TYR A 152 -17.30 6.97 7.90
C TYR A 152 -16.07 6.20 8.38
N ILE A 153 -14.86 6.66 8.02
CA ILE A 153 -13.62 6.09 8.58
C ILE A 153 -13.61 6.24 10.10
N ALA A 154 -14.00 7.41 10.63
CA ALA A 154 -14.02 7.64 12.06
C ALA A 154 -15.01 6.72 12.80
N MET A 155 -16.16 6.45 12.19
CA MET A 155 -17.10 5.47 12.73
C MET A 155 -16.54 4.04 12.69
N GLY A 156 -15.85 3.66 11.61
CA GLY A 156 -15.14 2.38 11.52
C GLY A 156 -14.09 2.23 12.62
N ALA A 157 -13.33 3.29 12.88
CA ALA A 157 -12.35 3.32 13.97
C ALA A 157 -13.03 3.13 15.34
N ALA A 158 -14.13 3.84 15.59
CA ALA A 158 -14.90 3.69 16.82
C ALA A 158 -15.46 2.27 17.00
N TYR A 159 -15.99 1.66 15.93
CA TYR A 159 -16.46 0.27 15.93
C TYR A 159 -15.36 -0.71 16.34
N CYS A 160 -14.17 -0.57 15.77
CA CYS A 160 -13.02 -1.43 16.09
C CYS A 160 -12.57 -1.25 17.56
N THR A 161 -12.44 -0.02 18.04
CA THR A 161 -11.98 0.27 19.42
C THR A 161 -12.98 -0.15 20.49
N LEU A 162 -14.29 -0.04 20.24
CA LEU A 162 -15.29 -0.42 21.26
C LEU A 162 -15.29 -1.91 21.55
N GLY A 163 -15.02 -2.74 20.54
CA GLY A 163 -15.01 -4.19 20.71
C GLY A 163 -13.80 -4.77 21.39
N THR A 164 -12.65 -4.11 21.32
CA THR A 164 -11.40 -4.59 21.95
C THR A 164 -11.38 -4.38 23.46
N LYS A 165 -12.35 -3.65 24.03
CA LYS A 165 -12.45 -3.37 25.47
C LYS A 165 -12.92 -4.55 26.32
N TYR A 166 -13.45 -5.61 25.71
CA TYR A 166 -14.04 -6.73 26.43
C TYR A 166 -13.40 -8.05 26.00
N SER A 167 -12.89 -8.83 26.96
CA SER A 167 -12.27 -10.14 26.71
C SER A 167 -13.29 -11.23 26.32
N ASN A 168 -14.55 -11.09 26.74
CA ASN A 168 -15.62 -12.01 26.37
C ASN A 168 -16.13 -11.71 24.94
N SER A 169 -16.07 -12.72 24.06
CA SER A 169 -16.41 -12.60 22.64
C SER A 169 -17.87 -12.23 22.37
N LEU A 170 -18.82 -12.73 23.17
CA LEU A 170 -20.24 -12.42 23.02
C LEU A 170 -20.53 -10.96 23.42
N ILE A 171 -19.97 -10.52 24.55
CA ILE A 171 -20.12 -9.15 25.05
C ILE A 171 -19.45 -8.16 24.09
N SER A 172 -18.24 -8.49 23.62
CA SER A 172 -17.52 -7.72 22.60
C SER A 172 -18.38 -7.51 21.35
N LEU A 173 -19.01 -8.57 20.85
CA LEU A 173 -19.87 -8.50 19.66
C LEU A 173 -21.12 -7.62 19.89
N ILE A 174 -21.78 -7.75 21.05
CA ILE A 174 -22.95 -6.94 21.40
C ILE A 174 -22.56 -5.46 21.48
N VAL A 175 -21.48 -5.14 22.18
CA VAL A 175 -20.99 -3.77 22.34
C VAL A 175 -20.53 -3.18 21.01
N GLN A 176 -19.88 -3.96 20.14
CA GLN A 176 -19.51 -3.52 18.80
C GLN A 176 -20.75 -3.12 17.97
N ASN A 177 -21.78 -3.96 17.96
CA ASN A 177 -22.95 -3.72 17.11
C ASN A 177 -23.83 -2.58 17.66
N VAL A 178 -24.13 -2.59 18.96
CA VAL A 178 -24.93 -1.53 19.61
C VAL A 178 -24.14 -0.21 19.65
N GLY A 179 -22.87 -0.27 20.02
CA GLY A 179 -21.97 0.90 20.06
C GLY A 179 -21.72 1.49 18.67
N GLY A 180 -21.54 0.65 17.65
CA GLY A 180 -21.43 1.10 16.26
C GLY A 180 -22.69 1.83 15.77
N ALA A 181 -23.88 1.35 16.15
CA ALA A 181 -25.13 2.02 15.84
C ALA A 181 -25.26 3.39 16.54
N VAL A 182 -24.83 3.50 17.81
CA VAL A 182 -24.79 4.79 18.53
C VAL A 182 -23.83 5.78 17.87
N MET A 183 -22.71 5.31 17.33
CA MET A 183 -21.71 6.16 16.67
C MET A 183 -22.19 6.75 15.32
N LEU A 184 -23.25 6.20 14.69
CA LEU A 184 -23.92 6.84 13.55
C LEU A 184 -24.46 8.23 13.90
N VAL A 185 -24.90 8.41 15.15
CA VAL A 185 -25.50 9.66 15.64
C VAL A 185 -24.47 10.53 16.36
N LYS A 186 -23.47 9.93 17.01
CA LYS A 186 -22.40 10.64 17.74
C LYS A 186 -21.12 10.81 16.92
N LYS A 187 -21.21 11.48 15.77
CA LYS A 187 -20.08 11.70 14.84
C LYS A 187 -18.83 12.29 15.50
N GLN A 188 -19.00 13.32 16.36
CA GLN A 188 -17.86 13.95 17.03
C GLN A 188 -17.12 12.98 17.97
N THR A 189 -17.84 12.10 18.66
CA THR A 189 -17.21 11.07 19.50
C THR A 189 -16.42 10.08 18.65
N ALA A 190 -16.95 9.67 17.50
CA ALA A 190 -16.24 8.81 16.57
C ALA A 190 -14.96 9.49 16.03
N ARG A 191 -15.03 10.77 15.65
CA ARG A 191 -13.86 11.58 15.25
C ARG A 191 -12.81 11.65 16.34
N ASN A 192 -13.22 11.84 17.60
CA ASN A 192 -12.30 11.87 18.74
C ASN A 192 -11.60 10.51 18.95
N ILE A 193 -12.34 9.39 18.84
CA ILE A 193 -11.74 8.05 18.92
C ILE A 193 -10.72 7.85 17.81
N LYS A 194 -11.09 8.15 16.55
CA LYS A 194 -10.17 8.06 15.41
C LYS A 194 -8.91 8.87 15.66
N THR A 195 -9.05 10.14 16.03
CA THR A 195 -7.94 11.07 16.29
C THR A 195 -7.00 10.54 17.37
N LYS A 196 -7.56 9.96 18.44
CA LYS A 196 -6.77 9.32 19.51
C LYS A 196 -5.95 8.14 18.98
N GLU A 197 -6.60 7.23 18.26
CA GLU A 197 -5.97 6.01 17.75
C GLU A 197 -4.92 6.30 16.68
N ILE A 198 -5.17 7.21 15.74
CA ILE A 198 -4.18 7.54 14.68
C ILE A 198 -2.99 8.35 15.19
N THR A 199 -3.12 9.00 16.35
CA THR A 199 -2.01 9.74 16.98
C THR A 199 -0.95 8.77 17.52
N ASN A 200 -1.36 7.72 18.20
CA ASN A 200 -0.46 6.66 18.65
C ASN A 200 -1.06 5.29 18.29
N PRO A 201 -0.93 4.85 17.02
CA PRO A 201 -1.62 3.67 16.55
C PRO A 201 -1.07 2.39 17.18
N SER A 202 -1.98 1.49 17.51
CA SER A 202 -1.65 0.10 17.85
C SER A 202 -1.82 -0.81 16.63
N LEU A 203 -1.06 -1.89 16.56
CA LEU A 203 -1.16 -2.86 15.47
C LEU A 203 -2.57 -3.48 15.39
N SER A 204 -3.18 -3.77 16.54
CA SER A 204 -4.54 -4.33 16.61
C SER A 204 -5.59 -3.36 16.06
N PHE A 205 -5.47 -2.06 16.36
CA PHE A 205 -6.30 -1.03 15.77
C PHE A 205 -6.16 -0.98 14.25
N VAL A 206 -4.93 -0.90 13.74
CA VAL A 206 -4.65 -0.83 12.28
C VAL A 206 -5.18 -2.07 11.56
N LYS A 207 -4.86 -3.27 12.05
CA LYS A 207 -5.38 -4.54 11.51
C LYS A 207 -6.90 -4.56 11.53
N GLY A 208 -7.52 -4.11 12.63
CA GLY A 208 -8.97 -4.03 12.80
C GLY A 208 -9.65 -3.11 11.79
N LEU A 209 -9.15 -1.88 11.66
CA LEU A 209 -9.73 -0.84 10.81
C LEU A 209 -9.57 -1.18 9.32
N TRP A 210 -8.35 -1.47 8.86
CA TRP A 210 -8.09 -1.77 7.45
C TRP A 210 -8.74 -3.09 7.01
N SER A 211 -8.91 -4.03 7.93
CA SER A 211 -9.57 -5.32 7.66
C SER A 211 -11.02 -5.37 8.11
N ILE A 212 -11.69 -4.22 8.33
CA ILE A 212 -13.07 -4.19 8.87
C ILE A 212 -14.04 -4.99 7.99
N GLN A 213 -13.88 -4.91 6.67
CA GLN A 213 -14.63 -5.69 5.68
C GLN A 213 -14.36 -7.20 5.79
N ASN A 214 -13.18 -7.60 6.26
CA ASN A 214 -12.76 -9.00 6.44
C ASN A 214 -13.08 -9.55 7.83
N ASN A 215 -13.40 -8.70 8.81
CA ASN A 215 -13.59 -9.12 10.19
C ASN A 215 -15.06 -9.05 10.60
N SER A 216 -15.77 -7.98 10.23
CA SER A 216 -17.18 -7.80 10.60
C SER A 216 -18.12 -8.62 9.72
N THR A 217 -18.97 -9.44 10.35
CA THR A 217 -20.01 -10.22 9.65
C THR A 217 -21.00 -9.32 8.92
N PHE A 218 -21.34 -8.17 9.51
CA PHE A 218 -22.22 -7.18 8.89
C PHE A 218 -21.60 -6.68 7.57
N PHE A 219 -20.38 -6.14 7.62
CA PHE A 219 -19.71 -5.61 6.42
C PHE A 219 -19.44 -6.72 5.38
N LYS A 220 -19.07 -7.94 5.80
CA LYS A 220 -18.93 -9.08 4.88
C LYS A 220 -20.20 -9.35 4.09
N ASN A 221 -21.34 -9.43 4.77
CA ASN A 221 -22.62 -9.75 4.14
C ASN A 221 -23.09 -8.57 3.28
N PHE A 222 -22.90 -7.35 3.75
CA PHE A 222 -23.13 -6.13 2.99
C PHE A 222 -22.33 -6.12 1.67
N MET A 223 -21.03 -6.38 1.72
CA MET A 223 -20.17 -6.44 0.53
C MET A 223 -20.58 -7.58 -0.42
N LYS A 224 -21.02 -8.73 0.09
CA LYS A 224 -21.52 -9.83 -0.79
C LYS A 224 -22.78 -9.44 -1.56
N LEU A 225 -23.64 -8.61 -0.96
CA LEU A 225 -24.88 -8.13 -1.57
C LEU A 225 -24.59 -7.05 -2.61
N THR A 226 -23.72 -6.10 -2.27
CA THR A 226 -23.51 -4.86 -3.05
C THR A 226 -22.40 -4.95 -4.08
N ASN A 227 -21.40 -5.81 -3.91
CA ASN A 227 -20.35 -5.98 -4.90
C ASN A 227 -20.91 -6.51 -6.23
N CYS A 228 -20.35 -6.01 -7.33
CA CYS A 228 -20.67 -6.44 -8.68
C CYS A 228 -20.60 -7.97 -8.82
N LYS A 229 -21.63 -8.61 -9.39
CA LYS A 229 -21.64 -10.07 -9.54
C LYS A 229 -20.65 -10.49 -10.64
N VAL A 230 -20.04 -11.66 -10.48
CA VAL A 230 -19.11 -12.27 -11.46
C VAL A 230 -19.53 -13.73 -11.64
N LYS A 231 -19.31 -14.31 -12.82
CA LYS A 231 -19.68 -15.72 -13.07
C LYS A 231 -18.82 -16.69 -12.25
N SER A 232 -17.52 -16.39 -12.08
CA SER A 232 -16.62 -17.22 -11.27
C SER A 232 -16.03 -16.47 -10.10
N HIS A 233 -16.20 -17.05 -8.92
CA HIS A 233 -15.62 -16.60 -7.66
C HIS A 233 -15.18 -17.80 -6.83
N LEU A 234 -13.99 -18.32 -7.12
CA LEU A 234 -13.47 -19.53 -6.46
C LEU A 234 -12.39 -19.17 -5.44
N LYS A 235 -12.22 -20.04 -4.43
CA LYS A 235 -11.06 -20.01 -3.54
C LYS A 235 -10.28 -21.29 -3.75
N ILE A 236 -9.04 -21.16 -4.20
CA ILE A 236 -8.10 -22.27 -4.36
C ILE A 236 -6.99 -22.13 -3.32
N HIS A 237 -6.32 -23.24 -3.04
CA HIS A 237 -5.18 -23.31 -2.15
C HIS A 237 -4.02 -23.93 -2.94
N VAL A 238 -3.11 -23.07 -3.37
CA VAL A 238 -1.92 -23.43 -4.18
C VAL A 238 -0.83 -23.92 -3.21
N PRO A 239 -0.24 -25.11 -3.41
CA PRO A 239 0.85 -25.59 -2.56
C PRO A 239 2.06 -24.66 -2.66
N PHE A 240 2.78 -24.47 -1.56
CA PHE A 240 4.10 -23.85 -1.61
C PHE A 240 5.02 -24.71 -2.49
N LEU A 241 5.73 -24.06 -3.42
CA LEU A 241 6.71 -24.73 -4.27
C LEU A 241 8.03 -24.94 -3.54
N PHE A 242 8.32 -24.12 -2.54
CA PHE A 242 9.53 -24.15 -1.72
C PHE A 242 9.19 -24.22 -0.22
N ASP A 243 10.07 -24.81 0.57
CA ASP A 243 9.87 -24.93 2.01
C ASP A 243 10.26 -23.65 2.76
N ASP A 244 9.50 -23.34 3.82
CA ASP A 244 9.72 -22.16 4.67
C ASP A 244 11.09 -22.13 5.37
N GLN A 245 11.75 -23.29 5.53
CA GLN A 245 13.10 -23.35 6.11
C GLN A 245 14.13 -22.60 5.27
N GLN A 246 13.93 -22.52 3.94
CA GLN A 246 14.80 -21.72 3.09
C GLN A 246 14.73 -20.25 3.50
N PHE A 247 13.54 -19.72 3.78
CA PHE A 247 13.37 -18.32 4.19
C PHE A 247 13.97 -18.01 5.57
N LYS A 248 13.99 -18.99 6.49
CA LYS A 248 14.61 -18.83 7.82
C LYS A 248 16.14 -18.77 7.75
N TYR A 249 16.77 -19.67 6.99
CA TYR A 249 18.24 -19.72 6.87
C TYR A 249 18.84 -18.43 6.28
N HIS A 250 18.11 -17.76 5.39
CA HIS A 250 18.53 -16.48 4.78
C HIS A 250 18.45 -15.27 5.72
N HIS A 251 17.69 -15.39 6.80
CA HIS A 251 17.48 -14.32 7.77
C HIS A 251 18.64 -14.23 8.80
N ASP A 252 19.20 -15.37 9.19
CA ASP A 252 20.19 -15.48 10.28
C ASP A 252 21.63 -15.02 9.92
N ASN A 253 22.00 -14.92 8.64
CA ASN A 253 23.40 -14.74 8.19
C ASN A 253 23.85 -13.30 7.87
N ASN A 254 23.18 -12.27 8.41
CA ASN A 254 23.55 -10.83 8.29
C ASN A 254 23.77 -10.27 6.87
N THR A 255 23.53 -11.05 5.83
CA THR A 255 23.61 -10.68 4.42
C THR A 255 22.52 -11.47 3.71
N TYR A 256 21.70 -10.81 2.89
CA TYR A 256 20.81 -11.52 1.97
C TYR A 256 21.71 -12.20 0.93
N VAL A 257 22.17 -13.42 1.23
CA VAL A 257 23.02 -14.17 0.32
C VAL A 257 22.14 -14.63 -0.83
N GLN A 258 22.27 -13.85 -1.91
CA GLN A 258 21.78 -14.04 -3.25
C GLN A 258 21.64 -15.53 -3.61
N GLU A 259 20.43 -16.10 -3.52
CA GLU A 259 20.23 -17.43 -4.10
C GLU A 259 20.42 -17.32 -5.61
N LYS A 260 21.25 -18.22 -6.15
CA LYS A 260 21.04 -18.75 -7.50
C LYS A 260 19.83 -19.67 -7.37
N PHE A 261 18.77 -19.46 -8.15
CA PHE A 261 17.69 -20.43 -8.23
C PHE A 261 18.31 -21.76 -8.69
N LYS A 262 18.43 -22.74 -7.79
CA LYS A 262 19.11 -24.02 -8.06
C LYS A 262 18.16 -25.06 -8.71
N GLY A 263 16.99 -24.63 -9.18
CA GLY A 263 15.89 -25.54 -9.53
C GLY A 263 15.19 -26.10 -8.29
N PHE A 264 14.33 -27.08 -8.51
CA PHE A 264 13.62 -27.77 -7.43
C PHE A 264 14.57 -28.77 -6.75
N LYS A 265 14.79 -28.63 -5.43
CA LYS A 265 15.75 -29.45 -4.67
C LYS A 265 15.48 -30.95 -4.77
N MET A 266 14.21 -31.37 -4.88
CA MET A 266 13.82 -32.75 -5.14
C MET A 266 12.60 -32.78 -6.08
N ILE A 267 12.80 -33.31 -7.29
CA ILE A 267 11.76 -33.49 -8.31
C ILE A 267 10.56 -34.24 -7.74
N ASP A 268 10.82 -35.29 -6.96
CA ASP A 268 9.78 -36.10 -6.31
C ASP A 268 8.97 -35.30 -5.28
N ASP A 269 9.62 -34.41 -4.51
CA ASP A 269 8.93 -33.54 -3.55
C ASP A 269 8.01 -32.53 -4.26
N LEU A 270 8.50 -31.88 -5.32
CA LEU A 270 7.67 -30.99 -6.12
C LEU A 270 6.48 -31.73 -6.73
N PHE A 271 6.74 -32.89 -7.32
CA PHE A 271 5.69 -33.71 -7.91
C PHE A 271 4.66 -34.11 -6.85
N ASN A 272 5.09 -34.62 -5.70
CA ASN A 272 4.23 -34.96 -4.58
C ASN A 272 3.41 -33.74 -4.11
N LYS A 273 4.00 -32.55 -3.98
CA LYS A 273 3.28 -31.32 -3.62
C LYS A 273 2.19 -30.94 -4.63
N LEU A 274 2.46 -31.12 -5.92
CA LEU A 274 1.51 -30.86 -7.00
C LEU A 274 0.42 -31.95 -7.12
N GLN A 275 0.74 -33.20 -6.75
CA GLN A 275 -0.20 -34.32 -6.72
C GLN A 275 -1.08 -34.35 -5.47
N ALA A 276 -0.55 -33.93 -4.32
CA ALA A 276 -1.00 -34.42 -3.02
C ALA A 276 -2.49 -34.21 -2.75
N LYS A 277 -3.11 -33.09 -3.18
CA LYS A 277 -4.57 -32.82 -3.00
C LYS A 277 -5.09 -31.78 -3.99
N GLU A 278 -6.33 -31.94 -4.45
CA GLU A 278 -7.05 -30.93 -5.24
C GLU A 278 -6.89 -29.52 -4.64
N LEU A 279 -6.79 -28.50 -5.51
CA LEU A 279 -6.75 -27.07 -5.17
C LEU A 279 -7.89 -26.63 -4.23
N LEU A 280 -8.96 -27.41 -4.13
CA LEU A 280 -10.15 -27.15 -3.34
C LEU A 280 -10.03 -27.59 -1.87
N ILE A 281 -9.08 -28.48 -1.54
CA ILE A 281 -8.96 -29.01 -0.18
C ILE A 281 -8.20 -28.02 0.72
N LYS A 282 -8.90 -27.53 1.75
CA LYS A 282 -8.35 -26.68 2.80
C LYS A 282 -7.44 -27.51 3.72
N GLN A 283 -6.13 -27.47 3.48
CA GLN A 283 -5.13 -27.94 4.45
C GLN A 283 -4.58 -26.75 5.24
N LYS A 284 -4.44 -26.90 6.55
CA LYS A 284 -4.22 -25.78 7.48
C LYS A 284 -2.82 -25.13 7.41
N GLN A 285 -1.79 -25.72 6.79
CA GLN A 285 -0.41 -25.29 7.07
C GLN A 285 0.59 -25.19 5.90
N GLN A 286 0.23 -25.45 4.63
CA GLN A 286 1.24 -25.43 3.54
C GLN A 286 0.72 -24.94 2.18
N LYS A 287 -0.26 -24.03 2.16
CA LYS A 287 -0.83 -23.55 0.90
C LYS A 287 -1.07 -22.04 0.90
N ILE A 288 -0.78 -21.40 -0.22
CA ILE A 288 -1.14 -20.02 -0.56
C ILE A 288 -2.62 -20.00 -0.90
N LYS A 289 -3.39 -19.19 -0.19
CA LYS A 289 -4.80 -19.00 -0.49
C LYS A 289 -4.93 -17.99 -1.63
N VAL A 290 -5.64 -18.38 -2.68
CA VAL A 290 -5.83 -17.55 -3.87
C VAL A 290 -7.30 -17.51 -4.23
N ARG A 291 -7.76 -16.31 -4.56
CA ARG A 291 -9.11 -16.08 -5.05
C ARG A 291 -9.09 -15.94 -6.56
N ILE A 292 -9.91 -16.74 -7.23
CA ILE A 292 -10.11 -16.66 -8.67
C ILE A 292 -11.35 -15.82 -8.95
N ILE A 293 -11.22 -14.81 -9.79
CA ILE A 293 -12.30 -13.93 -10.24
C ILE A 293 -12.27 -13.91 -11.78
N SER A 294 -13.42 -14.17 -12.41
CA SER A 294 -13.56 -14.06 -13.87
C SER A 294 -15.02 -13.79 -14.27
N ALA A 295 -15.20 -13.06 -15.38
CA ALA A 295 -16.48 -12.90 -16.03
C ALA A 295 -16.98 -14.18 -16.70
N ASN A 296 -16.10 -15.16 -16.93
CA ASN A 296 -16.44 -16.46 -17.50
C ASN A 296 -16.52 -17.55 -16.42
N LYS A 297 -17.11 -18.70 -16.74
CA LYS A 297 -17.11 -19.89 -15.88
C LYS A 297 -15.73 -20.56 -15.92
N VAL A 298 -15.02 -20.55 -14.79
CA VAL A 298 -13.73 -21.21 -14.61
C VAL A 298 -14.00 -22.63 -14.13
N ILE A 299 -13.54 -23.61 -14.92
CA ILE A 299 -13.68 -25.04 -14.61
C ILE A 299 -12.35 -25.54 -14.06
N LEU A 300 -12.37 -26.04 -12.83
CA LEU A 300 -11.25 -26.75 -12.24
C LEU A 300 -11.20 -28.17 -12.80
N ASN A 301 -10.04 -28.55 -13.33
CA ASN A 301 -9.81 -29.92 -13.75
C ASN A 301 -9.65 -30.82 -12.53
N LYS A 302 -10.57 -31.77 -12.36
CA LYS A 302 -10.52 -32.78 -11.28
C LYS A 302 -9.54 -33.92 -11.58
N ASN A 303 -9.27 -34.15 -12.87
CA ASN A 303 -8.39 -35.21 -13.34
C ASN A 303 -7.18 -34.57 -14.01
N VAL A 304 -6.22 -34.14 -13.19
CA VAL A 304 -4.96 -33.58 -13.66
C VAL A 304 -4.26 -34.62 -14.52
N ASP A 305 -3.80 -34.21 -15.71
CA ASP A 305 -2.96 -35.07 -16.56
C ASP A 305 -1.58 -35.23 -15.91
N TYR A 306 -1.45 -36.29 -15.11
CA TYR A 306 -0.25 -36.56 -14.35
C TYR A 306 0.95 -36.85 -15.24
N THR A 307 0.77 -37.45 -16.41
CA THR A 307 1.86 -37.76 -17.33
C THR A 307 2.50 -36.47 -17.84
N SER A 308 1.67 -35.54 -18.33
CA SER A 308 2.14 -34.23 -18.78
C SER A 308 2.68 -33.38 -17.64
N LEU A 309 2.12 -33.51 -16.42
CA LEU A 309 2.62 -32.83 -15.23
C LEU A 309 4.02 -33.34 -14.83
N VAL A 310 4.25 -34.66 -14.81
CA VAL A 310 5.58 -35.25 -14.56
C VAL A 310 6.56 -34.72 -15.58
N GLN A 311 6.21 -34.77 -16.87
CA GLN A 311 7.08 -34.30 -17.93
C GLN A 311 7.45 -32.83 -17.72
N LYS A 312 6.49 -31.97 -17.38
CA LYS A 312 6.76 -30.56 -17.09
C LYS A 312 7.70 -30.37 -15.89
N VAL A 313 7.52 -31.17 -14.84
CA VAL A 313 8.38 -31.14 -13.65
C VAL A 313 9.82 -31.56 -13.99
N VAL A 314 9.99 -32.58 -14.85
CA VAL A 314 11.30 -33.03 -15.36
C VAL A 314 11.95 -32.02 -16.30
N GLU A 315 11.17 -31.35 -17.13
CA GLU A 315 11.67 -30.26 -18.00
C GLU A 315 12.25 -29.11 -17.17
N ILE A 316 11.52 -28.65 -16.16
CA ILE A 316 11.99 -27.55 -15.31
C ILE A 316 13.23 -27.96 -14.49
N SER A 317 13.33 -29.23 -14.09
CA SER A 317 14.49 -29.71 -13.34
C SER A 317 15.73 -29.88 -14.23
N SER A 318 15.59 -30.41 -15.44
CA SER A 318 16.72 -30.65 -16.36
C SER A 318 17.32 -29.35 -16.91
N GLN A 319 16.53 -28.28 -17.03
CA GLN A 319 16.97 -26.97 -17.48
C GLN A 319 17.36 -26.06 -16.32
N HIS A 320 18.24 -26.52 -15.40
CA HIS A 320 18.66 -25.83 -14.16
C HIS A 320 19.05 -24.33 -14.28
N HIS A 321 19.27 -23.81 -15.49
CA HIS A 321 19.64 -22.42 -15.78
C HIS A 321 18.68 -21.66 -16.70
N GLN A 322 17.57 -22.25 -17.12
CA GLN A 322 16.65 -21.67 -18.09
C GLN A 322 15.22 -22.14 -17.82
N ILE A 323 14.49 -21.43 -16.94
CA ILE A 323 13.02 -21.45 -17.02
C ILE A 323 12.62 -20.48 -18.14
N SER A 324 13.11 -20.71 -19.34
CA SER A 324 12.81 -19.88 -20.50
C SER A 324 11.94 -20.65 -21.48
N GLN A 325 10.75 -20.10 -21.67
CA GLN A 325 9.89 -20.21 -22.85
C GLN A 325 9.69 -21.62 -23.41
N ILE A 326 8.70 -22.33 -22.86
CA ILE A 326 7.91 -23.24 -23.69
C ILE A 326 6.49 -22.67 -23.68
N ILE A 327 6.28 -21.70 -24.58
CA ILE A 327 4.96 -21.36 -25.09
C ILE A 327 4.80 -22.21 -26.35
N GLN A 328 3.64 -22.88 -26.45
CA GLN A 328 3.21 -23.85 -27.48
C GLN A 328 3.62 -25.30 -27.15
N GLN A 329 2.74 -26.31 -27.24
CA GLN A 329 1.59 -26.43 -28.12
C GLN A 329 0.66 -27.58 -27.65
N ASN A 330 -0.65 -27.38 -27.83
CA ASN A 330 -1.65 -28.35 -28.31
C ASN A 330 -2.98 -28.40 -27.51
N ASN A 331 -3.99 -27.83 -28.16
CA ASN A 331 -5.42 -28.16 -28.14
C ASN A 331 -6.22 -28.06 -26.83
N LYS A 332 -7.04 -27.02 -26.75
CA LYS A 332 -8.51 -27.06 -26.90
C LYS A 332 -9.06 -25.63 -26.84
N ASN A 333 -10.30 -25.38 -27.27
CA ASN A 333 -11.05 -24.13 -27.07
C ASN A 333 -10.96 -23.66 -25.60
N THR A 334 -9.92 -22.92 -25.22
CA THR A 334 -9.83 -22.25 -23.92
C THR A 334 -10.30 -20.83 -24.14
N ASN A 335 -11.32 -20.44 -23.38
CA ASN A 335 -11.85 -19.08 -23.50
C ASN A 335 -10.90 -18.08 -22.83
N ILE A 336 -10.05 -18.50 -21.89
CA ILE A 336 -9.23 -17.63 -21.05
C ILE A 336 -7.78 -17.61 -21.52
N LYS A 337 -7.32 -16.41 -21.90
CA LYS A 337 -6.00 -16.13 -22.47
C LYS A 337 -5.17 -15.12 -21.69
N LYS A 338 -5.85 -14.24 -20.96
CA LYS A 338 -5.26 -13.12 -20.22
C LYS A 338 -5.34 -13.39 -18.73
N VAL A 339 -4.21 -13.23 -18.05
CA VAL A 339 -4.09 -13.47 -16.62
C VAL A 339 -3.70 -12.18 -15.92
N ILE A 340 -4.40 -11.84 -14.85
CA ILE A 340 -3.97 -10.82 -13.89
C ILE A 340 -3.59 -11.53 -12.59
N LEU A 341 -2.35 -11.37 -12.13
CA LEU A 341 -2.00 -11.66 -10.74
C LEU A 341 -2.16 -10.38 -9.94
N HIS A 342 -3.23 -10.33 -9.14
CA HIS A 342 -3.57 -9.22 -8.27
C HIS A 342 -2.95 -9.39 -6.88
N ILE A 343 -2.17 -8.42 -6.45
CA ILE A 343 -1.47 -8.38 -5.17
C ILE A 343 -2.02 -7.22 -4.36
N HIS A 344 -2.68 -7.50 -3.24
CA HIS A 344 -3.36 -6.47 -2.47
C HIS A 344 -2.42 -5.59 -1.65
N GLY A 345 -2.86 -4.38 -1.31
CA GLY A 345 -2.23 -3.48 -0.34
C GLY A 345 -2.52 -3.83 1.12
N GLY A 346 -2.31 -2.88 2.03
CA GLY A 346 -2.50 -3.07 3.47
C GLY A 346 -1.19 -3.15 4.28
N GLY A 347 -0.11 -2.56 3.76
CA GLY A 347 1.16 -2.38 4.47
C GLY A 347 1.80 -3.68 4.95
N TRP A 348 1.61 -4.80 4.23
CA TRP A 348 2.05 -6.15 4.61
C TRP A 348 1.49 -6.70 5.94
N VAL A 349 0.66 -5.94 6.67
CA VAL A 349 0.16 -6.30 8.00
C VAL A 349 -1.34 -6.58 8.03
N ALA A 350 -2.10 -6.15 7.02
CA ALA A 350 -3.56 -6.23 7.04
C ALA A 350 -4.18 -6.53 5.66
N MET A 351 -5.52 -6.59 5.64
CA MET A 351 -6.37 -6.78 4.45
C MET A 351 -6.28 -8.17 3.83
N SER A 352 -6.97 -8.38 2.70
CA SER A 352 -6.95 -9.63 1.92
C SER A 352 -7.50 -9.42 0.51
N SER A 353 -7.44 -10.45 -0.34
CA SER A 353 -8.17 -10.51 -1.62
C SER A 353 -9.68 -10.27 -1.49
N PHE A 354 -10.28 -10.42 -0.31
CA PHE A 354 -11.71 -10.19 -0.11
C PHE A 354 -12.06 -8.69 -0.02
N SER A 355 -11.23 -7.88 0.64
CA SER A 355 -11.49 -6.44 0.80
C SER A 355 -11.34 -5.69 -0.53
N HIS A 356 -10.51 -6.21 -1.43
CA HIS A 356 -10.22 -5.60 -2.74
C HIS A 356 -11.19 -6.04 -3.85
N GLN A 357 -12.35 -6.60 -3.46
CA GLN A 357 -13.35 -7.09 -4.41
C GLN A 357 -14.22 -6.00 -5.04
N SER A 358 -14.20 -4.77 -4.50
CA SER A 358 -14.93 -3.62 -5.05
C SER A 358 -14.49 -3.33 -6.48
N TYR A 359 -13.18 -3.33 -6.74
CA TYR A 359 -12.61 -3.05 -8.06
C TYR A 359 -12.23 -4.31 -8.85
N THR A 360 -11.67 -5.36 -8.23
CA THR A 360 -11.24 -6.55 -8.98
C THR A 360 -12.39 -7.28 -9.70
N ARG A 361 -13.61 -7.23 -9.14
CA ARG A 361 -14.80 -7.80 -9.79
C ARG A 361 -15.24 -6.96 -11.00
N LYS A 362 -15.06 -5.64 -10.94
CA LYS A 362 -15.31 -4.74 -12.07
C LYS A 362 -14.27 -4.95 -13.16
N TRP A 363 -12.99 -5.07 -12.81
CA TRP A 363 -11.93 -5.43 -13.76
C TRP A 363 -12.26 -6.71 -14.52
N ALA A 364 -12.63 -7.78 -13.80
CA ALA A 364 -12.99 -9.04 -14.41
C ALA A 364 -14.15 -8.89 -15.42
N ASN A 365 -15.21 -8.19 -15.05
CA ASN A 365 -16.37 -7.98 -15.92
C ASN A 365 -16.07 -7.07 -17.12
N TYR A 366 -15.24 -6.04 -16.91
CA TYR A 366 -14.90 -5.07 -17.95
C TYR A 366 -13.96 -5.66 -19.00
N LEU A 367 -12.97 -6.44 -18.57
CA LEU A 367 -11.98 -7.06 -19.45
C LEU A 367 -12.58 -8.25 -20.23
N GLY A 368 -13.60 -8.89 -19.68
CA GLY A 368 -14.44 -9.85 -20.39
C GLY A 368 -14.09 -11.31 -20.14
N ASP A 369 -14.67 -12.18 -20.98
CA ASP A 369 -14.69 -13.63 -20.77
C ASP A 369 -13.33 -14.33 -21.01
N ASP A 370 -12.35 -13.61 -21.55
CA ASP A 370 -11.00 -14.10 -21.83
C ASP A 370 -9.97 -13.82 -20.72
N THR A 371 -10.41 -13.17 -19.64
CA THR A 371 -9.56 -12.71 -18.56
C THR A 371 -9.86 -13.44 -17.25
N ILE A 372 -8.80 -13.85 -16.54
CA ILE A 372 -8.86 -14.43 -15.20
C ILE A 372 -7.97 -13.64 -14.24
N ILE A 373 -8.46 -13.40 -13.02
CA ILE A 373 -7.72 -12.73 -11.96
C ILE A 373 -7.41 -13.72 -10.85
N PHE A 374 -6.13 -13.91 -10.56
CA PHE A 374 -5.61 -14.57 -9.37
C PHE A 374 -5.32 -13.50 -8.31
N SER A 375 -6.18 -13.38 -7.31
CA SER A 375 -6.00 -12.43 -6.20
C SER A 375 -5.47 -13.17 -4.98
N ILE A 376 -4.20 -12.94 -4.64
CA ILE A 376 -3.49 -13.68 -3.59
C ILE A 376 -3.86 -13.21 -2.18
N ASP A 377 -3.97 -14.12 -1.22
CA ASP A 377 -3.94 -13.83 0.23
C ASP A 377 -2.56 -14.26 0.76
N TYR A 378 -1.56 -13.39 0.66
CA TYR A 378 -0.20 -13.66 1.12
C TYR A 378 -0.11 -13.58 2.65
N ARG A 379 0.93 -14.20 3.24
CA ARG A 379 1.16 -14.17 4.68
C ARG A 379 1.53 -12.76 5.16
N LEU A 380 0.95 -12.37 6.30
CA LEU A 380 1.05 -11.02 6.84
C LEU A 380 1.98 -10.95 8.05
N ALA A 381 2.62 -9.79 8.22
CA ALA A 381 3.37 -9.43 9.42
C ALA A 381 2.42 -9.07 10.59
N PRO A 382 2.89 -9.20 11.85
CA PRO A 382 4.22 -9.66 12.28
C PRO A 382 4.37 -11.18 12.35
N GLU A 383 3.32 -11.96 12.08
CA GLU A 383 3.38 -13.42 12.11
C GLU A 383 4.35 -13.97 11.07
N TYR A 384 4.41 -13.32 9.90
CA TYR A 384 5.33 -13.62 8.82
C TYR A 384 5.92 -12.32 8.27
N ARG A 385 7.10 -11.96 8.77
CA ARG A 385 7.81 -10.72 8.43
C ARG A 385 8.51 -10.80 7.08
N TYR A 386 9.19 -9.74 6.66
CA TYR A 386 10.01 -9.80 5.44
C TYR A 386 10.97 -11.01 5.47
N PRO A 387 11.11 -11.81 4.39
CA PRO A 387 10.53 -11.64 3.04
C PRO A 387 9.28 -12.49 2.73
N TYR A 388 8.63 -13.11 3.72
CA TYR A 388 7.58 -14.13 3.51
C TYR A 388 6.45 -13.72 2.55
N ALA A 389 5.96 -12.48 2.64
CA ALA A 389 4.92 -11.99 1.74
C ALA A 389 5.37 -11.99 0.26
N LEU A 390 6.58 -11.49 -0.02
CA LEU A 390 7.15 -11.48 -1.37
C LEU A 390 7.38 -12.91 -1.89
N GLU A 391 7.81 -13.81 -1.00
CA GLU A 391 8.01 -15.23 -1.34
C GLU A 391 6.71 -15.94 -1.71
N ASP A 392 5.61 -15.63 -1.03
CA ASP A 392 4.30 -16.19 -1.37
C ASP A 392 3.86 -15.71 -2.76
N VAL A 393 4.03 -14.42 -3.06
CA VAL A 393 3.70 -13.88 -4.38
C VAL A 393 4.60 -14.50 -5.45
N TRP A 394 5.90 -14.64 -5.19
CA TRP A 394 6.86 -15.26 -6.11
C TRP A 394 6.50 -16.72 -6.43
N GLN A 395 6.19 -17.51 -5.39
CA GLN A 395 5.79 -18.91 -5.57
C GLN A 395 4.47 -19.03 -6.33
N LEU A 396 3.50 -18.15 -6.07
CA LEU A 396 2.27 -18.13 -6.84
C LEU A 396 2.52 -17.77 -8.30
N TYR A 397 3.38 -16.78 -8.57
CA TYR A 397 3.76 -16.41 -9.93
C TYR A 397 4.34 -17.60 -10.70
N LEU A 398 5.30 -18.31 -10.10
CA LEU A 398 5.88 -19.52 -10.66
C LEU A 398 4.84 -20.62 -10.87
N TRP A 399 3.89 -20.77 -9.94
CA TRP A 399 2.82 -21.76 -10.09
C TRP A 399 1.86 -21.42 -11.24
N ILE A 400 1.53 -20.14 -11.41
CA ILE A 400 0.67 -19.67 -12.51
C ILE A 400 1.36 -20.00 -13.85
N ILE A 401 2.60 -19.54 -14.08
CA ILE A 401 3.22 -19.68 -15.40
C ILE A 401 3.55 -21.14 -15.77
N ASN A 402 3.75 -22.02 -14.79
CA ASN A 402 4.18 -23.40 -15.04
C ASN A 402 3.06 -24.43 -14.92
N PHE A 403 2.13 -24.23 -13.99
CA PHE A 403 1.25 -25.31 -13.56
C PHE A 403 -0.25 -25.01 -13.70
N SER A 404 -0.68 -23.74 -13.77
CA SER A 404 -2.11 -23.44 -13.70
C SER A 404 -2.93 -24.05 -14.84
N GLN A 405 -2.35 -24.26 -16.03
CA GLN A 405 -3.01 -24.91 -17.17
C GLN A 405 -3.45 -26.36 -16.90
N PHE A 406 -2.76 -27.08 -16.01
CA PHE A 406 -3.10 -28.46 -15.67
C PHE A 406 -4.35 -28.54 -14.77
N TYR A 407 -4.56 -27.48 -13.99
CA TYR A 407 -5.66 -27.39 -13.01
C TYR A 407 -6.83 -26.55 -13.51
N LEU A 408 -6.59 -25.65 -14.48
CA LEU A 408 -7.54 -24.71 -15.01
C LEU A 408 -7.47 -24.78 -16.54
N ASN A 409 -8.62 -24.80 -17.20
CA ASN A 409 -8.70 -24.80 -18.66
C ASN A 409 -8.33 -23.42 -19.26
N ILE A 410 -7.08 -23.00 -19.11
CA ILE A 410 -6.55 -21.69 -19.50
C ILE A 410 -5.26 -21.82 -20.32
N THR A 411 -5.02 -20.87 -21.21
CA THR A 411 -3.78 -20.79 -22.01
C THR A 411 -3.18 -19.42 -21.84
N ILE A 412 -2.00 -19.31 -21.21
CA ILE A 412 -1.47 -18.01 -20.80
C ILE A 412 -0.75 -17.32 -21.97
N GLU A 413 -1.48 -16.49 -22.71
CA GLU A 413 -0.91 -15.64 -23.75
C GLU A 413 -0.30 -14.37 -23.15
N GLN A 414 -0.99 -13.73 -22.20
CA GLN A 414 -0.53 -12.50 -21.56
C GLN A 414 -0.73 -12.54 -20.04
N ILE A 415 0.23 -12.00 -19.31
CA ILE A 415 0.23 -11.85 -17.86
C ILE A 415 0.46 -10.39 -17.49
N VAL A 416 -0.43 -9.85 -16.67
CA VAL A 416 -0.24 -8.55 -16.03
C VAL A 416 -0.18 -8.75 -14.52
N LEU A 417 0.79 -8.11 -13.86
CA LEU A 417 0.74 -7.97 -12.40
C LEU A 417 0.03 -6.66 -12.06
N ALA A 418 -0.96 -6.73 -11.18
CA ALA A 418 -1.67 -5.57 -10.68
C ALA A 418 -1.52 -5.50 -9.17
N GLY A 419 -1.06 -4.38 -8.63
CA GLY A 419 -0.90 -4.25 -7.19
C GLY A 419 -1.07 -2.82 -6.68
N ASP A 420 -1.61 -2.70 -5.48
CA ASP A 420 -1.85 -1.42 -4.83
C ASP A 420 -1.00 -1.27 -3.56
N SER A 421 -0.40 -0.10 -3.31
CA SER A 421 0.43 0.14 -2.11
C SER A 421 1.59 -0.87 -1.98
N ALA A 422 1.65 -1.61 -0.87
CA ALA A 422 2.53 -2.76 -0.66
C ALA A 422 2.45 -3.83 -1.75
N GLY A 423 1.30 -4.00 -2.40
CA GLY A 423 1.12 -4.92 -3.52
C GLY A 423 1.86 -4.47 -4.78
N GLY A 424 1.93 -3.16 -5.04
CA GLY A 424 2.71 -2.59 -6.13
C GLY A 424 4.22 -2.78 -5.93
N ASN A 425 4.69 -2.66 -4.68
CA ASN A 425 6.07 -3.00 -4.30
C ASN A 425 6.40 -4.47 -4.62
N MET A 426 5.55 -5.41 -4.19
CA MET A 426 5.77 -6.83 -4.46
C MET A 426 5.65 -7.19 -5.94
N ALA A 427 4.82 -6.49 -6.72
CA ALA A 427 4.74 -6.66 -8.17
C ALA A 427 6.09 -6.35 -8.86
N LEU A 428 6.76 -5.27 -8.45
CA LEU A 428 8.13 -4.95 -8.89
C LEU A 428 9.13 -6.00 -8.42
N GLY A 429 9.03 -6.44 -7.16
CA GLY A 429 9.88 -7.50 -6.62
C GLY A 429 9.80 -8.82 -7.40
N VAL A 430 8.61 -9.21 -7.85
CA VAL A 430 8.42 -10.37 -8.74
C VAL A 430 9.08 -10.15 -10.10
N CYS A 431 8.95 -8.96 -10.69
CA CYS A 431 9.63 -8.65 -11.96
C CYS A 431 11.14 -8.74 -11.81
N PHE A 432 11.71 -8.18 -10.73
CA PHE A 432 13.14 -8.30 -10.45
C PHE A 432 13.58 -9.75 -10.26
N ARG A 433 12.78 -10.60 -9.62
CA ARG A 433 13.08 -12.04 -9.54
C ARG A 433 13.01 -12.71 -10.91
N ALA A 434 12.01 -12.39 -11.72
CA ALA A 434 11.89 -12.95 -13.05
C ALA A 434 13.10 -12.60 -13.92
N ILE A 435 13.50 -11.33 -13.91
CA ILE A 435 14.71 -10.82 -14.57
C ILE A 435 15.96 -11.56 -14.08
N LYS A 436 16.17 -11.59 -12.75
CA LYS A 436 17.34 -12.21 -12.13
C LYS A 436 17.50 -13.68 -12.50
N TYR A 437 16.39 -14.41 -12.57
CA TYR A 437 16.40 -15.86 -12.79
C TYR A 437 16.13 -16.28 -14.25
N GLY A 438 16.05 -15.33 -15.19
CA GLY A 438 15.78 -15.63 -16.59
C GLY A 438 14.42 -16.29 -16.81
N ILE A 439 13.46 -16.02 -15.93
CA ILE A 439 12.07 -16.50 -16.00
C ILE A 439 11.30 -15.54 -16.90
N ARG A 440 10.23 -16.01 -17.56
CA ARG A 440 9.28 -15.12 -18.24
C ARG A 440 8.94 -13.92 -17.34
N ILE A 441 9.22 -12.71 -17.82
CA ILE A 441 8.82 -11.46 -17.16
C ILE A 441 7.33 -11.22 -17.48
N PRO A 442 6.54 -10.66 -16.55
CA PRO A 442 5.17 -10.23 -16.85
C PRO A 442 5.12 -9.31 -18.08
N ASP A 443 4.02 -9.35 -18.84
CA ASP A 443 3.83 -8.53 -20.04
C ASP A 443 3.42 -7.08 -19.72
N GLY A 444 2.99 -6.81 -18.47
CA GLY A 444 2.67 -5.46 -18.01
C GLY A 444 2.48 -5.35 -16.49
N LEU A 445 2.53 -4.11 -16.01
CA LEU A 445 2.34 -3.75 -14.61
C LEU A 445 1.29 -2.66 -14.47
N LEU A 446 0.24 -2.90 -13.69
CA LEU A 446 -0.62 -1.84 -13.16
C LEU A 446 -0.30 -1.64 -11.67
N MET A 447 0.20 -0.45 -11.32
CA MET A 447 0.54 -0.11 -9.95
C MET A 447 -0.30 1.08 -9.47
N ALA A 448 -1.03 0.91 -8.38
CA ALA A 448 -1.75 2.00 -7.73
C ALA A 448 -1.01 2.41 -6.45
N TYR A 449 -0.61 3.67 -6.36
CA TYR A 449 0.10 4.29 -5.23
C TYR A 449 1.19 3.37 -4.64
N PRO A 450 2.12 2.86 -5.48
CA PRO A 450 3.05 1.83 -5.06
C PRO A 450 4.06 2.34 -4.02
N ALA A 451 4.39 1.50 -3.05
CA ALA A 451 5.48 1.77 -2.13
C ALA A 451 6.84 1.43 -2.77
N VAL A 452 7.42 2.36 -3.54
CA VAL A 452 8.69 2.11 -4.28
C VAL A 452 9.95 2.42 -3.48
N ASN A 453 9.83 3.08 -2.33
CA ASN A 453 10.93 3.38 -1.43
C ASN A 453 10.44 3.26 0.01
N LEU A 454 11.16 2.50 0.84
CA LEU A 454 10.85 2.31 2.26
C LEU A 454 11.90 2.96 3.16
N ASP A 455 12.93 3.60 2.61
CA ASP A 455 13.87 4.41 3.39
C ASP A 455 13.28 5.78 3.68
N LEU A 456 12.73 5.93 4.89
CA LEU A 456 12.15 7.18 5.37
C LEU A 456 13.17 8.31 5.57
N ASN A 457 14.47 8.01 5.50
CA ASN A 457 15.52 9.03 5.53
C ASN A 457 15.75 9.67 4.16
N ASN A 458 15.26 9.07 3.07
CA ASN A 458 15.31 9.67 1.75
C ASN A 458 14.14 10.65 1.58
N PHE A 459 14.38 11.92 1.92
CA PHE A 459 13.33 12.93 1.96
C PHE A 459 12.82 13.32 0.56
N ASN A 460 11.51 13.56 0.50
CA ASN A 460 10.84 14.25 -0.60
C ASN A 460 9.63 15.04 -0.02
N PRO A 461 9.17 16.12 -0.68
CA PRO A 461 8.14 16.99 -0.12
C PRO A 461 6.76 16.33 0.05
N TYR A 462 6.47 15.24 -0.65
CA TYR A 462 5.19 14.52 -0.50
C TYR A 462 5.09 13.81 0.86
N LEU A 463 6.21 13.46 1.52
CA LEU A 463 6.19 12.85 2.86
C LEU A 463 5.45 13.71 3.89
N LEU A 464 5.42 15.03 3.69
CA LEU A 464 4.67 15.97 4.54
C LEU A 464 3.16 15.73 4.52
N GLN A 465 2.60 15.22 3.40
CA GLN A 465 1.18 14.89 3.32
C GLN A 465 0.79 13.83 4.34
N GLY A 466 1.71 12.90 4.65
CA GLY A 466 1.51 11.89 5.68
C GLY A 466 1.32 12.45 7.09
N LEU A 467 1.69 13.72 7.36
CA LEU A 467 1.46 14.36 8.66
C LEU A 467 -0.03 14.68 8.91
N ILE A 468 -0.76 14.97 7.82
CA ILE A 468 -2.16 15.42 7.87
C ILE A 468 -3.15 14.41 7.26
N ASP A 469 -2.65 13.34 6.63
CA ASP A 469 -3.48 12.29 6.02
C ASP A 469 -4.43 11.63 7.05
N GLN A 470 -5.70 11.53 6.69
CA GLN A 470 -6.78 11.01 7.54
C GLN A 470 -7.10 9.52 7.29
N VAL A 471 -6.50 8.92 6.28
CA VAL A 471 -6.68 7.53 5.83
C VAL A 471 -5.45 6.68 6.17
N ALA A 472 -4.27 7.13 5.76
CA ALA A 472 -2.99 6.43 5.93
C ALA A 472 -1.90 7.39 6.45
N PRO A 473 -2.05 7.96 7.65
CA PRO A 473 -1.05 8.87 8.22
C PRO A 473 0.31 8.19 8.40
N ALA A 474 1.35 9.00 8.41
CA ALA A 474 2.74 8.57 8.57
C ALA A 474 2.95 7.71 9.82
N THR A 475 2.24 7.98 10.93
CA THR A 475 2.28 7.15 12.14
C THR A 475 1.86 5.70 11.89
N VAL A 476 0.83 5.49 11.06
CA VAL A 476 0.30 4.17 10.71
C VAL A 476 1.22 3.48 9.70
N LEU A 477 1.70 4.20 8.68
CA LEU A 477 2.64 3.64 7.69
C LEU A 477 3.97 3.22 8.34
N LYS A 478 4.50 4.04 9.27
CA LYS A 478 5.70 3.71 10.06
C LYS A 478 5.50 2.48 10.93
N LEU A 479 4.33 2.33 11.57
CA LEU A 479 4.01 1.14 12.35
C LEU A 479 3.95 -0.11 11.46
N ALA A 480 3.31 -0.03 10.29
CA ALA A 480 3.24 -1.14 9.35
C ALA A 480 4.65 -1.56 8.87
N LEU A 481 5.49 -0.60 8.50
CA LEU A 481 6.89 -0.84 8.12
C LEU A 481 7.70 -1.46 9.26
N HIS A 482 7.55 -0.92 10.49
CA HIS A 482 8.20 -1.47 11.67
C HIS A 482 7.83 -2.94 11.88
N GLU A 483 6.55 -3.28 11.89
CA GLU A 483 6.12 -4.68 12.10
C GLU A 483 6.54 -5.61 10.96
N TYR A 484 6.65 -5.09 9.74
CA TYR A 484 7.12 -5.85 8.59
C TYR A 484 8.61 -6.20 8.66
N LEU A 485 9.43 -5.30 9.23
CA LEU A 485 10.89 -5.44 9.29
C LEU A 485 11.43 -5.82 10.68
N LYS A 486 10.60 -5.77 11.72
CA LYS A 486 11.01 -6.05 13.11
C LYS A 486 11.69 -7.41 13.21
N ASP A 487 12.73 -7.51 14.00
CA ASP A 487 13.52 -8.73 14.16
C ASP A 487 14.07 -9.25 12.81
N THR A 488 14.26 -8.41 11.79
CA THR A 488 14.94 -8.75 10.52
C THR A 488 16.21 -7.93 10.33
N ASN A 489 17.15 -8.48 9.57
CA ASN A 489 18.38 -7.78 9.17
C ASN A 489 18.23 -6.96 7.88
N ALA A 490 17.03 -6.93 7.30
CA ALA A 490 16.77 -6.29 6.02
C ALA A 490 16.73 -4.77 6.18
N LYS A 491 17.35 -4.06 5.23
CA LYS A 491 17.51 -2.61 5.28
C LYS A 491 16.97 -1.96 4.00
N PRO A 492 15.94 -1.11 4.10
CA PRO A 492 15.33 -0.45 2.94
C PRO A 492 16.29 0.33 2.03
N ASN A 493 17.40 0.85 2.57
CA ASN A 493 18.34 1.69 1.83
C ASN A 493 19.35 0.90 0.98
N VAL A 494 19.36 -0.44 1.07
CA VAL A 494 20.27 -1.30 0.28
C VAL A 494 19.58 -2.51 -0.36
N ASP A 495 18.35 -2.83 0.04
CA ASP A 495 17.59 -3.95 -0.52
C ASP A 495 16.59 -3.45 -1.59
N PRO A 496 16.82 -3.74 -2.89
CA PRO A 496 15.93 -3.30 -3.96
C PRO A 496 14.57 -4.02 -3.98
N TYR A 497 14.39 -5.12 -3.23
CA TYR A 497 13.09 -5.74 -3.03
C TYR A 497 12.25 -5.02 -1.97
N LEU A 498 12.88 -4.32 -1.04
CA LEU A 498 12.20 -3.40 -0.12
C LEU A 498 11.98 -2.04 -0.80
N SER A 499 13.00 -1.49 -1.46
CA SER A 499 12.93 -0.20 -2.13
C SER A 499 13.27 -0.33 -3.63
N PRO A 500 12.30 -0.65 -4.49
CA PRO A 500 12.51 -0.68 -5.93
C PRO A 500 13.16 0.58 -6.53
N LEU A 501 13.01 1.73 -5.88
CA LEU A 501 13.65 3.00 -6.22
C LEU A 501 15.17 2.92 -6.28
N ILE A 502 15.83 1.98 -5.59
CA ILE A 502 17.31 1.85 -5.59
C ILE A 502 17.78 0.65 -6.42
N ALA A 503 16.89 -0.02 -7.17
CA ALA A 503 17.28 -1.11 -8.04
C ALA A 503 18.29 -0.64 -9.10
N ASP A 504 19.18 -1.54 -9.50
CA ASP A 504 20.16 -1.28 -10.56
C ASP A 504 19.46 -0.94 -11.88
N ASP A 505 20.06 -0.03 -12.65
CA ASP A 505 19.51 0.38 -13.95
C ASP A 505 19.35 -0.80 -14.89
N SER A 506 20.17 -1.85 -14.81
CA SER A 506 20.04 -3.07 -15.62
C SER A 506 18.73 -3.82 -15.34
N PHE A 507 18.21 -3.75 -14.12
CA PHE A 507 16.92 -4.34 -13.75
C PHE A 507 15.77 -3.45 -14.19
N LEU A 508 15.87 -2.14 -13.95
CA LEU A 508 14.88 -1.16 -14.40
C LEU A 508 14.74 -1.19 -15.93
N GLN A 509 15.85 -1.41 -16.65
CA GLN A 509 15.88 -1.58 -18.09
C GLN A 509 15.20 -2.86 -18.59
N LEU A 510 14.80 -3.78 -17.73
CA LEU A 510 14.11 -5.01 -18.12
C LEU A 510 12.68 -5.09 -17.58
N LEU A 511 12.23 -4.06 -16.85
CA LEU A 511 10.84 -3.97 -16.44
C LEU A 511 9.91 -3.89 -17.66
N PRO A 512 8.73 -4.53 -17.58
CA PRO A 512 7.74 -4.44 -18.64
C PRO A 512 7.10 -3.04 -18.67
N LYS A 513 6.24 -2.80 -19.66
CA LYS A 513 5.43 -1.58 -19.69
C LYS A 513 4.63 -1.43 -18.40
N MET A 514 4.61 -0.20 -17.88
CA MET A 514 4.00 0.13 -16.60
C MET A 514 2.94 1.20 -16.75
N THR A 515 1.83 1.03 -16.06
CA THR A 515 0.87 2.08 -15.77
C THR A 515 0.81 2.30 -14.27
N ILE A 516 0.93 3.55 -13.86
CA ILE A 516 1.05 3.95 -12.46
C ILE A 516 -0.04 4.96 -12.14
N MET A 517 -0.79 4.74 -11.07
CA MET A 517 -1.86 5.64 -10.61
C MET A 517 -1.52 6.17 -9.22
N CYS A 518 -1.41 7.47 -9.02
CA CYS A 518 -1.00 8.09 -7.76
C CYS A 518 -2.01 9.15 -7.30
N GLY A 519 -2.09 9.39 -6.00
CA GLY A 519 -2.88 10.48 -5.43
C GLY A 519 -1.99 11.69 -5.14
N GLN A 520 -2.44 12.89 -5.45
CA GLN A 520 -1.66 14.11 -5.17
C GLN A 520 -1.41 14.30 -3.67
N LEU A 521 -2.34 13.87 -2.81
CA LEU A 521 -2.24 13.98 -1.35
C LEU A 521 -1.64 12.72 -0.70
N ASP A 522 -1.07 11.81 -1.48
CA ASP A 522 -0.42 10.60 -0.98
C ASP A 522 1.07 10.84 -0.73
N SER A 523 1.54 10.47 0.47
CA SER A 523 2.95 10.53 0.85
C SER A 523 3.89 9.68 0.00
N LEU A 524 3.40 8.63 -0.67
CA LEU A 524 4.21 7.73 -1.50
C LEU A 524 4.40 8.24 -2.93
N THR A 525 3.66 9.27 -3.34
CA THR A 525 3.71 9.81 -4.70
C THR A 525 5.07 10.41 -5.03
N GLY A 526 5.73 11.07 -4.07
CA GLY A 526 7.04 11.68 -4.30
C GLY A 526 8.13 10.67 -4.67
N ASP A 527 8.19 9.54 -3.95
CA ASP A 527 9.12 8.45 -4.28
C ASP A 527 8.78 7.81 -5.63
N THR A 528 7.49 7.73 -5.96
CA THR A 528 7.04 7.23 -7.27
C THR A 528 7.48 8.16 -8.40
N ILE A 529 7.41 9.48 -8.21
CA ILE A 529 7.93 10.49 -9.16
C ILE A 529 9.44 10.31 -9.35
N LYS A 530 10.22 10.13 -8.26
CA LYS A 530 11.67 9.84 -8.38
C LYS A 530 11.92 8.54 -9.16
N PHE A 531 11.12 7.50 -8.90
CA PHE A 531 11.23 6.21 -9.58
C PHE A 531 10.95 6.33 -11.09
N VAL A 532 9.87 7.00 -11.49
CA VAL A 532 9.57 7.17 -12.92
C VAL A 532 10.52 8.13 -13.62
N ASN A 533 11.12 9.10 -12.92
CA ASN A 533 12.17 9.94 -13.49
C ASN A 533 13.44 9.12 -13.79
N ARG A 534 13.79 8.12 -12.96
CA ARG A 534 14.85 7.16 -13.29
C ARG A 534 14.48 6.35 -14.54
N LEU A 535 13.27 5.80 -14.61
CA LEU A 535 12.79 5.07 -15.78
C LEU A 535 12.83 5.90 -17.06
N ARG A 536 12.45 7.17 -16.99
CA ARG A 536 12.51 8.12 -18.11
C ARG A 536 13.94 8.30 -18.61
N LYS A 537 14.93 8.43 -17.72
CA LYS A 537 16.36 8.54 -18.08
C LYS A 537 16.91 7.27 -18.74
N LEU A 538 16.20 6.14 -18.59
CA LEU A 538 16.51 4.85 -19.21
C LEU A 538 15.63 4.57 -20.45
N ASP A 539 14.95 5.60 -20.98
CA ASP A 539 14.04 5.53 -22.12
C ASP A 539 12.95 4.45 -21.98
N LYS A 540 12.50 4.20 -20.73
CA LYS A 540 11.45 3.22 -20.47
C LYS A 540 10.05 3.76 -20.72
N GLN A 541 9.24 2.90 -21.32
CA GLN A 541 7.83 3.16 -21.54
C GLN A 541 7.05 2.94 -20.25
N PHE A 542 6.49 4.02 -19.75
CA PHE A 542 5.52 4.00 -18.68
C PHE A 542 4.49 5.11 -18.90
N ARG A 543 3.34 4.96 -18.25
CA ARG A 543 2.34 6.02 -18.09
C ARG A 543 2.09 6.22 -16.61
N MET A 544 2.07 7.47 -16.18
CA MET A 544 1.72 7.82 -14.79
C MET A 544 0.52 8.76 -14.79
N LEU A 545 -0.45 8.50 -13.93
CA LEU A 545 -1.60 9.37 -13.69
C LEU A 545 -1.54 9.85 -12.24
N ILE A 546 -1.64 11.16 -12.01
CA ILE A 546 -1.72 11.76 -10.68
C ILE A 546 -3.12 12.37 -10.52
N TYR A 547 -3.92 11.81 -9.62
CA TYR A 547 -5.26 12.30 -9.32
C TYR A 547 -5.20 13.40 -8.28
N ASN A 548 -5.62 14.60 -8.66
CA ASN A 548 -5.59 15.79 -7.81
C ASN A 548 -6.57 15.67 -6.64
N GLY A 549 -6.13 16.09 -5.45
CA GLY A 549 -6.93 16.04 -4.23
C GLY A 549 -7.21 14.63 -3.66
N ILE A 550 -6.55 13.58 -4.17
CA ILE A 550 -6.81 12.19 -3.74
C ILE A 550 -5.72 11.66 -2.79
N ASN A 551 -6.14 11.00 -1.71
CA ASN A 551 -5.29 10.33 -0.71
C ASN A 551 -4.95 8.87 -1.08
N HIS A 552 -4.04 8.28 -0.30
CA HIS A 552 -3.62 6.89 -0.43
C HIS A 552 -4.80 5.89 -0.29
N GLY A 553 -4.78 4.81 -1.07
CA GLY A 553 -5.76 3.71 -0.94
C GLY A 553 -7.04 3.88 -1.76
N PHE A 554 -7.06 4.84 -2.70
CA PHE A 554 -8.29 5.27 -3.39
C PHE A 554 -9.03 4.20 -4.18
N LEU A 555 -8.38 3.10 -4.61
CA LEU A 555 -9.10 2.02 -5.30
C LEU A 555 -10.15 1.36 -4.40
N ASN A 556 -9.99 1.45 -3.08
CA ASN A 556 -10.90 0.89 -2.10
C ASN A 556 -11.99 1.87 -1.64
N PHE A 557 -12.01 3.12 -2.11
CA PHE A 557 -12.96 4.15 -1.65
C PHE A 557 -14.33 4.05 -2.32
N GLU A 558 -14.47 3.24 -3.37
CA GLU A 558 -15.75 2.96 -3.98
C GLU A 558 -16.52 1.89 -3.19
N VAL A 559 -16.97 2.24 -1.98
CA VAL A 559 -17.78 1.38 -1.12
C VAL A 559 -19.27 1.71 -1.32
N PRO A 560 -20.14 0.74 -1.68
CA PRO A 560 -21.56 0.99 -1.84
C PRO A 560 -22.16 1.68 -0.59
N ILE A 561 -22.94 2.75 -0.78
CA ILE A 561 -23.56 3.64 0.25
C ILE A 561 -22.63 4.68 0.90
N PHE A 562 -21.33 4.40 1.04
CA PHE A 562 -20.38 5.29 1.74
C PHE A 562 -19.22 5.77 0.86
N ALA A 563 -19.34 5.62 -0.45
CA ALA A 563 -18.32 5.99 -1.42
C ALA A 563 -18.16 7.51 -1.53
N VAL A 564 -16.98 7.91 -2.01
CA VAL A 564 -16.76 9.22 -2.63
C VAL A 564 -17.21 9.10 -4.10
N PRO A 565 -18.36 9.69 -4.52
CA PRO A 565 -18.86 9.52 -5.89
C PRO A 565 -17.83 9.86 -6.98
N ALA A 566 -17.00 10.88 -6.75
CA ALA A 566 -15.94 11.30 -7.65
C ALA A 566 -14.86 10.22 -7.91
N ILE A 567 -14.79 9.14 -7.11
CA ILE A 567 -13.84 8.04 -7.32
C ILE A 567 -14.31 7.06 -8.41
N LYS A 568 -15.60 7.05 -8.76
CA LYS A 568 -16.12 6.08 -9.76
C LYS A 568 -15.39 6.17 -11.12
N PRO A 569 -15.18 7.36 -11.73
CA PRO A 569 -14.40 7.48 -12.97
C PRO A 569 -12.95 6.99 -12.83
N LEU A 570 -12.36 7.10 -11.63
CA LEU A 570 -11.02 6.58 -11.36
C LEU A 570 -11.00 5.04 -11.47
N ILE A 571 -12.00 4.36 -10.92
CA ILE A 571 -12.09 2.90 -11.02
C ILE A 571 -12.34 2.46 -12.47
N GLU A 572 -13.18 3.18 -13.20
CA GLU A 572 -13.38 2.96 -14.64
C GLU A 572 -12.08 3.15 -15.42
N SER A 573 -11.31 4.21 -15.11
CA SER A 573 -9.98 4.44 -15.67
C SER A 573 -9.03 3.27 -15.40
N SER A 574 -9.03 2.69 -14.19
CA SER A 574 -8.20 1.50 -13.90
C SER A 574 -8.55 0.29 -14.77
N CYS A 575 -9.81 0.13 -15.18
CA CYS A 575 -10.24 -0.91 -16.11
C CYS A 575 -9.66 -0.67 -17.52
N ASP A 576 -9.73 0.58 -18.00
CA ASP A 576 -9.18 0.96 -19.31
C ASP A 576 -7.67 0.80 -19.37
N LEU A 577 -6.97 1.17 -18.31
CA LEU A 577 -5.53 1.02 -18.19
C LEU A 577 -5.10 -0.44 -18.23
N LEU A 578 -5.84 -1.35 -17.55
CA LEU A 578 -5.60 -2.80 -17.69
C LEU A 578 -5.84 -3.29 -19.11
N LYS A 579 -6.91 -2.82 -19.76
CA LYS A 579 -7.22 -3.20 -21.14
C LYS A 579 -6.13 -2.76 -22.11
N GLN A 580 -5.56 -1.57 -21.92
CA GLN A 580 -4.43 -1.07 -22.70
C GLN A 580 -3.17 -1.93 -22.52
N LEU A 581 -2.91 -2.42 -21.29
CA LEU A 581 -1.79 -3.33 -21.04
C LEU A 581 -1.94 -4.67 -21.80
N PHE A 582 -3.16 -5.12 -22.09
CA PHE A 582 -3.40 -6.34 -22.89
C PHE A 582 -3.48 -6.10 -24.41
N ASN A 583 -3.89 -4.92 -24.87
CA ASN A 583 -4.19 -4.68 -26.30
C ASN A 583 -2.97 -4.26 -27.14
N GLN A 584 -1.75 -4.43 -26.65
CA GLN A 584 -0.53 -3.95 -27.31
C GLN A 584 0.56 -5.00 -27.30
#